data_AF-A0AAP9Y3K6-F1
#
_entry.id   AF-A0AAP9Y3K6-F1
#
_cell.length_a   1.000
_cell.length_b   1.000
_cell.length_c   1.000
_cell.angle_alpha   90.00
_cell.angle_beta   90.00
_cell.angle_gamma   90.00
#
_symmetry.space_group_name_H-M   'P 1'
#
loop_
_entity.id
_entity.type
_entity.pdbx_description
1 polymer ?
#
loop_
_entity_poly.entity_id
_entity_poly.type
_entity_poly.pdbx_seq_one_letter_code
_entity_poly.pdbx_strand_id
1 'polypeptide(L)'
;MRTLGFPSSLDEPIFRWRNDAELKAHPAYSAAKAGDTTAAIDLILDLADPLSQQVGKVLHARGWAEPLIFVAPHAREARGDNAIPQVLAVFLSFGLGEVDERIVQTTKVYHTGADAMERLIARASFQGPVRRGGNYVLVDDVTTLGGTLCDLSDYIRRSGGNVVAACVLVNASRSGKLFPARKIVRRLEEQYGHVIRQTFRIEPTALTADEAQYLIGFRTAEEIRGRSAKAREKTDLRLRSKGIFLDRSGASPRQGAVKRAHRVPFPGASALRTARWIKQRRGAGK
;
A
#
# COMPACT_ATOMS: atom_id res chain seq x y z
N MET A 1 -9.03 14.71 -0.70
CA MET A 1 -7.82 15.57 -0.80
C MET A 1 -6.83 15.06 0.22
N ARG A 2 -5.58 14.80 -0.17
CA ARG A 2 -4.50 14.44 0.76
C ARG A 2 -3.91 15.71 1.34
N THR A 3 -4.07 15.90 2.64
CA THR A 3 -3.66 17.13 3.35
C THR A 3 -2.46 16.90 4.26
N LEU A 4 -2.22 15.64 4.65
CA LEU A 4 -1.09 15.22 5.47
C LEU A 4 -0.18 14.32 4.65
N GLY A 5 1.13 14.61 4.65
CA GLY A 5 2.13 13.69 4.11
C GLY A 5 2.45 12.56 5.09
N PHE A 6 3.49 11.79 4.78
CA PHE A 6 4.10 10.91 5.77
C PHE A 6 4.56 11.72 6.99
N PRO A 7 4.46 11.17 8.21
CA PRO A 7 5.07 11.76 9.39
C PRO A 7 6.57 11.97 9.19
N SER A 8 7.09 13.11 9.61
CA SER A 8 8.53 13.42 9.50
C SER A 8 9.42 12.53 10.39
N SER A 9 8.83 11.77 11.31
CA SER A 9 9.52 10.72 12.08
C SER A 9 9.83 9.47 11.25
N LEU A 10 9.30 9.36 10.02
CA LEU A 10 9.54 8.25 9.10
C LEU A 10 10.41 8.73 7.93
N ASP A 11 11.72 8.66 8.08
CA ASP A 11 12.66 9.08 7.04
C ASP A 11 12.52 8.24 5.75
N GLU A 12 12.54 6.92 5.89
CA GLU A 12 12.43 5.94 4.81
C GLU A 12 11.54 4.76 5.22
N PRO A 13 10.96 4.02 4.25
CA PRO A 13 10.30 2.76 4.58
C PRO A 13 11.35 1.72 5.02
N ILE A 14 10.92 0.74 5.80
CA ILE A 14 11.70 -0.48 6.07
C ILE A 14 11.50 -1.40 4.86
N PHE A 15 12.58 -1.86 4.22
CA PHE A 15 12.47 -2.64 2.99
C PHE A 15 13.54 -3.71 2.82
N ARG A 16 13.23 -4.74 2.01
CA ARG A 16 14.15 -5.84 1.72
C ARG A 16 15.04 -5.59 0.49
N TRP A 17 14.48 -5.06 -0.59
CA TRP A 17 15.19 -4.83 -1.86
C TRP A 17 14.91 -3.44 -2.47
N ARG A 18 15.82 -2.98 -3.33
CA ARG A 18 15.71 -1.72 -4.10
C ARG A 18 15.07 -1.90 -5.49
N ASN A 19 14.98 -3.14 -5.97
CA ASN A 19 14.35 -3.49 -7.23
C ASN A 19 13.53 -4.77 -7.06
N ASP A 20 12.66 -5.07 -8.03
CA ASP A 20 11.68 -6.15 -7.93
C ASP A 20 12.13 -7.45 -8.61
N ALA A 21 13.41 -7.60 -8.96
CA ALA A 21 13.91 -8.78 -9.67
C ALA A 21 13.73 -10.06 -8.85
N GLU A 22 14.20 -10.07 -7.61
CA GLU A 22 14.08 -11.22 -6.69
C GLU A 22 12.61 -11.56 -6.42
N LEU A 23 11.79 -10.54 -6.16
CA LEU A 23 10.35 -10.71 -5.93
C LEU A 23 9.66 -11.35 -7.14
N LYS A 24 9.99 -10.89 -8.36
CA LYS A 24 9.40 -11.40 -9.61
C LYS A 24 9.94 -12.76 -10.05
N ALA A 25 11.14 -13.11 -9.61
CA ALA A 25 11.75 -14.41 -9.92
C ALA A 25 11.07 -15.56 -9.16
N HIS A 26 10.37 -15.26 -8.07
CA HIS A 26 9.69 -16.28 -7.27
C HIS A 26 8.56 -16.97 -8.07
N PRO A 27 8.50 -18.32 -8.11
CA PRO A 27 7.51 -19.05 -8.90
C PRO A 27 6.06 -18.69 -8.56
N ALA A 28 5.77 -18.43 -7.28
CA ALA A 28 4.44 -18.08 -6.80
C ALA A 28 4.05 -16.60 -7.07
N TYR A 29 4.98 -15.74 -7.52
CA TYR A 29 4.74 -14.29 -7.64
C TYR A 29 3.57 -13.95 -8.55
N SER A 30 3.50 -14.56 -9.74
CA SER A 30 2.45 -14.23 -10.71
C SER A 30 1.05 -14.56 -10.16
N ALA A 31 0.90 -15.73 -9.54
CA ALA A 31 -0.36 -16.16 -8.92
C ALA A 31 -0.71 -15.29 -7.70
N ALA A 32 0.26 -15.03 -6.82
CA ALA A 32 0.09 -14.16 -5.65
C ALA A 32 -0.34 -12.73 -6.04
N LYS A 33 0.31 -12.16 -7.06
CA LYS A 33 0.01 -10.83 -7.60
C LYS A 33 -1.36 -10.78 -8.27
N ALA A 34 -1.83 -11.91 -8.80
CA ALA A 34 -3.18 -12.09 -9.34
C ALA A 34 -4.23 -12.44 -8.26
N GLY A 35 -3.83 -12.52 -6.99
CA GLY A 35 -4.73 -12.69 -5.84
C GLY A 35 -4.88 -14.10 -5.30
N ASP A 36 -4.06 -15.04 -5.73
CA ASP A 36 -3.97 -16.35 -5.10
C ASP A 36 -3.33 -16.20 -3.71
N THR A 37 -4.13 -16.45 -2.67
CA THR A 37 -3.70 -16.29 -1.28
C THR A 37 -2.70 -17.38 -0.86
N THR A 38 -2.83 -18.61 -1.36
CA THR A 38 -1.89 -19.70 -1.04
C THR A 38 -0.53 -19.39 -1.66
N ALA A 39 -0.51 -18.98 -2.92
CA ALA A 39 0.72 -18.55 -3.59
C ALA A 39 1.37 -17.34 -2.88
N ALA A 40 0.56 -16.42 -2.34
CA ALA A 40 1.06 -15.30 -1.55
C ALA A 40 1.65 -15.75 -0.21
N ILE A 41 1.07 -16.76 0.46
CA ILE A 41 1.64 -17.35 1.66
C ILE A 41 2.99 -17.99 1.34
N ASP A 42 3.07 -18.84 0.31
CA ASP A 42 4.33 -19.48 -0.10
C ASP A 42 5.42 -18.44 -0.39
N LEU A 43 5.08 -17.41 -1.18
CA LEU A 43 6.00 -16.31 -1.49
C LEU A 43 6.49 -15.57 -0.25
N ILE A 44 5.60 -15.26 0.69
CA ILE A 44 5.95 -14.49 1.88
C ILE A 44 6.80 -15.31 2.85
N LEU A 45 6.48 -16.58 3.05
CA LEU A 45 7.27 -17.48 3.88
C LEU A 45 8.71 -17.64 3.34
N ASP A 46 8.88 -17.67 2.03
CA ASP A 46 10.20 -17.83 1.43
C ASP A 46 11.04 -16.54 1.44
N LEU A 47 10.39 -15.36 1.39
CA LEU A 47 11.08 -14.09 1.10
C LEU A 47 11.09 -13.07 2.24
N ALA A 48 10.13 -13.09 3.16
CA ALA A 48 9.90 -11.98 4.09
C ALA A 48 10.64 -12.10 5.43
N ASP A 49 11.23 -13.26 5.75
CA ASP A 49 11.96 -13.50 7.00
C ASP A 49 12.97 -12.39 7.35
N PRO A 50 13.90 -11.99 6.44
CA PRO A 50 14.86 -10.94 6.74
C PRO A 50 14.19 -9.57 6.96
N LEU A 51 13.07 -9.30 6.26
CA LEU A 51 12.30 -8.07 6.45
C LEU A 51 11.64 -8.07 7.84
N SER A 52 11.04 -9.18 8.26
CA SER A 52 10.40 -9.31 9.57
C SER A 52 11.37 -9.05 10.71
N GLN A 53 12.58 -9.63 10.65
CA GLN A 53 13.63 -9.37 11.64
C GLN A 53 14.02 -7.89 11.71
N GLN A 54 14.15 -7.23 10.55
CA GLN A 54 14.45 -5.80 10.48
C GLN A 54 13.31 -4.95 11.06
N VAL A 55 12.06 -5.27 10.73
CA VAL A 55 10.86 -4.60 11.24
C VAL A 55 10.81 -4.69 12.76
N GLY A 56 10.95 -5.89 13.33
CA GLY A 56 11.00 -6.08 14.78
C GLY A 56 12.11 -5.25 15.43
N LYS A 57 13.34 -5.31 14.92
CA LYS A 57 14.48 -4.54 15.44
C LYS A 57 14.21 -3.03 15.45
N VAL A 58 13.70 -2.48 14.34
CA VAL A 58 13.43 -1.04 14.22
C VAL A 58 12.31 -0.60 15.15
N LEU A 59 11.23 -1.37 15.25
CA LEU A 59 10.08 -1.04 16.09
C LEU A 59 10.42 -1.11 17.58
N HIS A 60 11.16 -2.14 18.02
CA HIS A 60 11.68 -2.24 19.37
C HIS A 60 12.61 -1.06 19.72
N ALA A 61 13.56 -0.72 18.84
CA ALA A 61 14.49 0.39 19.07
C ALA A 61 13.78 1.76 19.18
N ARG A 62 12.62 1.92 18.53
CA ARG A 62 11.79 3.13 18.63
C ARG A 62 10.92 3.17 19.89
N GLY A 63 10.89 2.10 20.68
CA GLY A 63 10.15 2.06 21.95
C GLY A 63 8.62 2.04 21.79
N TRP A 64 8.10 1.63 20.62
CA TRP A 64 6.65 1.48 20.47
C TRP A 64 6.17 0.24 21.23
N ALA A 65 5.41 0.46 22.30
CA ALA A 65 4.76 -0.63 23.02
C ALA A 65 3.59 -1.22 22.22
N GLU A 66 3.47 -2.54 22.28
CA GLU A 66 2.39 -3.30 21.66
C GLU A 66 1.01 -2.94 22.24
N PRO A 67 -0.08 -3.17 21.47
CA PRO A 67 -0.10 -3.76 20.14
C PRO A 67 -0.07 -2.72 19.01
N LEU A 68 0.79 -2.97 18.02
CA LEU A 68 0.81 -2.25 16.74
C LEU A 68 -0.33 -2.72 15.83
N ILE A 69 -0.73 -1.88 14.88
CA ILE A 69 -1.79 -2.20 13.92
C ILE A 69 -1.20 -2.22 12.51
N PHE A 70 -0.99 -3.40 11.95
CA PHE A 70 -0.48 -3.58 10.59
C PHE A 70 -1.62 -3.41 9.59
N VAL A 71 -1.44 -2.56 8.58
CA VAL A 71 -2.48 -2.27 7.60
C VAL A 71 -1.89 -2.22 6.20
N ALA A 72 -2.50 -2.96 5.29
CA ALA A 72 -2.12 -2.97 3.88
C ALA A 72 -3.27 -2.47 2.98
N PRO A 73 -2.96 -1.74 1.89
CA PRO A 73 -3.96 -1.40 0.88
C PRO A 73 -4.55 -2.68 0.27
N HIS A 74 -5.88 -2.83 0.31
CA HIS A 74 -6.61 -3.92 -0.34
C HIS A 74 -8.00 -3.45 -0.74
N ALA A 75 -8.52 -3.89 -1.89
CA ALA A 75 -9.86 -3.50 -2.31
C ALA A 75 -10.93 -4.40 -1.68
N ARG A 76 -12.13 -3.83 -1.49
CA ARG A 76 -13.26 -4.49 -0.82
C ARG A 76 -13.81 -5.71 -1.59
N GLU A 77 -13.70 -5.70 -2.91
CA GLU A 77 -14.22 -6.76 -3.80
C GLU A 77 -13.12 -7.77 -4.10
N ALA A 78 -12.81 -8.59 -3.08
CA ALA A 78 -11.63 -9.46 -2.92
C ALA A 78 -11.44 -10.60 -3.94
N ARG A 79 -11.83 -10.45 -5.21
CA ARG A 79 -11.50 -11.42 -6.27
C ARG A 79 -10.50 -10.83 -7.26
N GLY A 80 -9.34 -11.48 -7.36
CA GLY A 80 -8.32 -11.15 -8.36
C GLY A 80 -7.47 -9.92 -8.03
N ASP A 81 -7.46 -9.47 -6.78
CA ASP A 81 -6.60 -8.39 -6.30
C ASP A 81 -5.33 -8.93 -5.68
N ASN A 82 -4.25 -8.16 -5.78
CA ASN A 82 -2.95 -8.49 -5.22
C ASN A 82 -3.03 -8.97 -3.76
N ALA A 83 -2.74 -10.25 -3.51
CA ALA A 83 -2.81 -10.83 -2.16
C ALA A 83 -1.55 -10.56 -1.33
N ILE A 84 -0.43 -10.18 -1.97
CA ILE A 84 0.89 -10.05 -1.34
C ILE A 84 0.89 -9.05 -0.16
N PRO A 85 0.34 -7.82 -0.28
CA PRO A 85 0.38 -6.85 0.82
C PRO A 85 -0.36 -7.31 2.08
N GLN A 86 -1.51 -7.98 1.92
CA GLN A 86 -2.31 -8.49 3.05
C GLN A 86 -1.60 -9.63 3.77
N VAL A 87 -1.09 -10.61 3.01
CA VAL A 87 -0.33 -11.73 3.61
C VAL A 87 0.94 -11.22 4.28
N LEU A 88 1.63 -10.25 3.69
CA LEU A 88 2.78 -9.61 4.31
C LEU A 88 2.41 -8.90 5.61
N ALA A 89 1.26 -8.20 5.67
CA ALA A 89 0.81 -7.54 6.88
C ALA A 89 0.54 -8.54 8.02
N VAL A 90 -0.09 -9.67 7.71
CA VAL A 90 -0.29 -10.78 8.65
C VAL A 90 1.05 -11.32 9.14
N PHE A 91 1.95 -11.65 8.22
CA PHE A 91 3.26 -12.20 8.55
C PHE A 91 4.08 -11.25 9.45
N LEU A 92 4.13 -9.96 9.12
CA LEU A 92 4.86 -8.97 9.91
C LEU A 92 4.21 -8.66 11.26
N SER A 93 2.92 -8.94 11.44
CA SER A 93 2.22 -8.70 12.70
C SER A 93 2.57 -9.73 13.79
N PHE A 94 3.11 -10.89 13.41
CA PHE A 94 3.40 -11.97 14.34
C PHE A 94 4.39 -11.54 15.43
N GLY A 95 3.90 -11.56 16.68
CA GLY A 95 4.66 -11.15 17.85
C GLY A 95 4.89 -9.64 17.99
N LEU A 96 4.19 -8.80 17.21
CA LEU A 96 4.30 -7.34 17.25
C LEU A 96 2.94 -6.62 17.33
N GLY A 97 1.84 -7.27 16.96
CA GLY A 97 0.53 -6.65 16.99
C GLY A 97 -0.56 -7.43 16.26
N GLU A 98 -1.51 -6.68 15.72
CA GLU A 98 -2.67 -7.20 14.98
C GLU A 98 -2.74 -6.61 13.57
N VAL A 99 -3.54 -7.22 12.69
CA VAL A 99 -3.81 -6.70 11.35
C VAL A 99 -5.16 -5.98 11.30
N ASP A 100 -5.22 -4.85 10.61
CA ASP A 100 -6.46 -4.19 10.22
C ASP A 100 -6.93 -4.66 8.84
N GLU A 101 -8.05 -5.39 8.84
CA GLU A 101 -8.74 -5.88 7.64
C GLU A 101 -9.96 -5.01 7.26
N ARG A 102 -10.23 -3.94 8.00
CA ARG A 102 -11.45 -3.13 7.86
C ARG A 102 -11.20 -1.83 7.10
N ILE A 103 -9.96 -1.32 7.12
CA ILE A 103 -9.54 -0.21 6.26
C ILE A 103 -9.34 -0.75 4.84
N VAL A 104 -10.33 -0.51 3.98
CA VAL A 104 -10.34 -0.97 2.60
C VAL A 104 -10.13 0.19 1.64
N GLN A 105 -9.42 -0.08 0.55
CA GLN A 105 -9.29 0.83 -0.58
C GLN A 105 -10.60 0.79 -1.40
N THR A 106 -11.23 1.96 -1.58
CA THR A 106 -12.50 2.08 -2.30
C THR A 106 -12.32 2.23 -3.80
N THR A 107 -11.19 2.76 -4.25
CA THR A 107 -10.86 2.97 -5.65
C THR A 107 -9.93 1.86 -6.13
N LYS A 108 -10.31 1.09 -7.16
CA LYS A 108 -9.38 0.13 -7.76
C LYS A 108 -8.36 0.88 -8.64
N VAL A 109 -7.10 0.89 -8.21
CA VAL A 109 -6.04 1.63 -8.90
C VAL A 109 -5.10 0.65 -9.62
N TYR A 110 -5.02 0.76 -10.94
CA TYR A 110 -4.21 -0.12 -11.78
C TYR A 110 -2.87 0.51 -12.16
N HIS A 111 -1.86 0.35 -11.29
CA HIS A 111 -0.51 0.91 -11.48
C HIS A 111 0.44 0.04 -12.35
N THR A 112 0.04 -1.17 -12.72
CA THR A 112 0.86 -2.05 -13.57
C THR A 112 1.01 -1.43 -14.95
N GLY A 113 2.27 -1.15 -15.34
CA GLY A 113 2.62 -0.47 -16.60
C GLY A 113 2.31 1.03 -16.63
N ALA A 114 1.85 1.60 -15.52
CA ALA A 114 1.56 3.04 -15.42
C ALA A 114 2.86 3.84 -15.26
N ASP A 115 2.96 4.97 -15.94
CA ASP A 115 4.05 5.93 -15.72
C ASP A 115 3.82 6.79 -14.45
N ALA A 116 4.78 7.68 -14.15
CA ALA A 116 4.72 8.51 -12.95
C ALA A 116 3.50 9.45 -12.92
N MET A 117 3.06 9.99 -14.07
CA MET A 117 1.91 10.88 -14.12
C MET A 117 0.60 10.11 -13.96
N GLU A 118 0.49 8.95 -14.62
CA GLU A 118 -0.66 8.04 -14.43
C GLU A 118 -0.80 7.66 -12.94
N ARG A 119 0.31 7.35 -12.26
CA ARG A 119 0.33 7.03 -10.83
C ARG A 119 -0.04 8.21 -9.93
N LEU A 120 0.41 9.42 -10.26
CA LEU A 120 0.13 10.61 -9.46
C LEU A 120 -1.34 11.02 -9.51
N ILE A 121 -2.01 10.82 -10.65
CA ILE A 121 -3.42 11.16 -10.85
C ILE A 121 -4.34 10.07 -10.31
N ALA A 122 -3.95 8.82 -10.44
CA ALA A 122 -4.73 7.68 -9.96
C ALA A 122 -4.52 7.51 -8.44
N ARG A 123 -5.28 8.28 -7.66
CA ARG A 123 -5.21 8.31 -6.19
C ARG A 123 -5.93 7.12 -5.56
N ALA A 124 -5.36 6.62 -4.48
CA ALA A 124 -6.05 5.69 -3.61
C ALA A 124 -6.99 6.46 -2.67
N SER A 125 -8.20 5.96 -2.49
CA SER A 125 -9.12 6.40 -1.43
C SER A 125 -9.42 5.23 -0.51
N PHE A 126 -9.60 5.53 0.77
CA PHE A 126 -9.80 4.53 1.81
C PHE A 126 -11.07 4.81 2.60
N GLN A 127 -11.66 3.73 3.11
CA GLN A 127 -12.79 3.78 4.05
C GLN A 127 -12.61 2.71 5.12
N GLY A 128 -13.29 2.85 6.25
CA GLY A 128 -13.24 1.89 7.34
C GLY A 128 -12.87 2.54 8.67
N PRO A 129 -13.11 1.86 9.79
CA PRO A 129 -12.83 2.40 11.11
C PRO A 129 -11.32 2.56 11.33
N VAL A 130 -10.91 3.68 11.91
CA VAL A 130 -9.55 3.90 12.42
C VAL A 130 -9.61 3.97 13.94
N ARG A 131 -8.74 3.22 14.62
CA ARG A 131 -8.59 3.29 16.08
C ARG A 131 -7.88 4.59 16.43
N ARG A 132 -8.60 5.52 17.07
CA ARG A 132 -8.00 6.77 17.59
C ARG A 132 -6.86 6.44 18.56
N GLY A 133 -5.72 7.12 18.39
CA GLY A 133 -4.50 6.86 19.15
C GLY A 133 -3.78 5.55 18.81
N GLY A 134 -4.33 4.72 17.91
CA GLY A 134 -3.70 3.47 17.49
C GLY A 134 -2.43 3.73 16.68
N ASN A 135 -1.41 2.89 16.87
CA ASN A 135 -0.12 3.01 16.20
C ASN A 135 -0.07 2.07 14.99
N TYR A 136 -0.17 2.64 13.80
CA TYR A 136 -0.28 1.91 12.54
C TYR A 136 1.08 1.71 11.87
N VAL A 137 1.32 0.49 11.41
CA VAL A 137 2.41 0.11 10.51
C VAL A 137 1.82 -0.11 9.13
N LEU A 138 2.20 0.73 8.17
CA LEU A 138 1.73 0.58 6.80
C LEU A 138 2.52 -0.51 6.10
N VAL A 139 1.85 -1.35 5.32
CA VAL A 139 2.48 -2.48 4.63
C VAL A 139 2.08 -2.48 3.15
N ASP A 140 3.05 -2.69 2.26
CA ASP A 140 2.80 -2.91 0.83
C ASP A 140 3.82 -3.90 0.26
N ASP A 141 3.59 -4.43 -0.95
CA ASP A 141 4.60 -5.26 -1.60
C ASP A 141 5.71 -4.42 -2.24
N VAL A 142 5.33 -3.43 -3.04
CA VAL A 142 6.25 -2.58 -3.80
C VAL A 142 5.81 -1.12 -3.72
N THR A 143 6.71 -0.25 -3.28
CA THR A 143 6.53 1.20 -3.41
C THR A 143 7.40 1.77 -4.52
N THR A 144 6.84 2.68 -5.33
CA THR A 144 7.55 3.46 -6.34
C THR A 144 7.51 4.94 -5.99
N LEU A 145 6.41 5.63 -6.31
CA LEU A 145 6.18 7.02 -5.88
C LEU A 145 5.75 7.14 -4.41
N GLY A 146 5.27 6.06 -3.79
CA GLY A 146 4.74 6.07 -2.42
C GLY A 146 3.36 6.72 -2.25
N GLY A 147 2.68 7.06 -3.36
CA GLY A 147 1.39 7.75 -3.33
C GLY A 147 0.31 7.00 -2.54
N THR A 148 0.12 5.71 -2.81
CA THR A 148 -0.87 4.84 -2.14
C THR A 148 -0.64 4.76 -0.63
N LEU A 149 0.59 4.47 -0.20
CA LEU A 149 0.95 4.43 1.22
C LEU A 149 0.79 5.80 1.89
N CYS A 150 1.06 6.89 1.16
CA CYS A 150 0.89 8.24 1.68
C CYS A 150 -0.61 8.62 1.80
N ASP A 151 -1.46 8.19 0.86
CA ASP A 151 -2.91 8.30 0.97
C ASP A 151 -3.46 7.54 2.17
N LEU A 152 -2.97 6.31 2.40
CA LEU A 152 -3.35 5.52 3.57
C LEU A 152 -2.91 6.20 4.86
N SER A 153 -1.67 6.71 4.88
CA SER A 153 -1.13 7.50 6.00
C SER A 153 -2.02 8.71 6.32
N ASP A 154 -2.38 9.50 5.31
CA ASP A 154 -3.25 10.66 5.46
C ASP A 154 -4.64 10.29 5.99
N TYR A 155 -5.24 9.21 5.47
CA TYR A 155 -6.54 8.71 5.92
C TYR A 155 -6.52 8.34 7.40
N ILE A 156 -5.52 7.56 7.83
CA ILE A 156 -5.35 7.13 9.23
C ILE A 156 -5.15 8.34 10.14
N ARG A 157 -4.25 9.25 9.76
CA ARG A 157 -3.88 10.41 10.59
C ARG A 157 -5.03 11.41 10.73
N ARG A 158 -5.78 11.69 9.65
CA ARG A 158 -6.98 12.53 9.72
C ARG A 158 -8.08 11.91 10.57
N SER A 159 -8.10 10.59 10.69
CA SER A 159 -9.06 9.85 11.51
C SER A 159 -8.59 9.66 12.98
N GLY A 160 -7.45 10.25 13.35
CA GLY A 160 -6.93 10.25 14.72
C GLY A 160 -6.01 9.07 15.06
N GLY A 161 -5.59 8.28 14.09
CA GLY A 161 -4.55 7.26 14.26
C GLY A 161 -3.14 7.85 14.09
N ASN A 162 -2.14 7.13 14.59
CA ASN A 162 -0.72 7.45 14.40
C ASN A 162 -0.14 6.51 13.36
N VAL A 163 0.77 7.00 12.52
CA VAL A 163 1.53 6.14 11.58
C VAL A 163 2.98 6.10 12.06
N VAL A 164 3.47 4.91 12.40
CA VAL A 164 4.74 4.73 13.13
C VAL A 164 5.82 4.01 12.33
N ALA A 165 5.43 3.35 11.23
CA ALA A 165 6.33 2.76 10.25
C ALA A 165 5.62 2.53 8.91
N ALA A 166 6.42 2.37 7.85
CA ALA A 166 5.99 1.83 6.57
C ALA A 166 6.96 0.71 6.18
N CYS A 167 6.44 -0.44 5.76
CA CYS A 167 7.20 -1.65 5.45
C CYS A 167 6.85 -2.13 4.05
N VAL A 168 7.86 -2.46 3.24
CA VAL A 168 7.66 -2.99 1.88
C VAL A 168 8.66 -4.09 1.56
N LEU A 169 8.32 -5.03 0.69
CA LEU A 169 9.35 -5.96 0.16
C LEU A 169 10.33 -5.18 -0.73
N VAL A 170 9.81 -4.32 -1.60
CA VAL A 170 10.62 -3.57 -2.56
C VAL A 170 10.39 -2.07 -2.43
N ASN A 171 11.47 -1.33 -2.19
CA ASN A 171 11.51 0.12 -2.31
C ASN A 171 12.14 0.52 -3.66
N ALA A 172 11.31 0.60 -4.70
CA ALA A 172 11.69 1.04 -6.05
C ALA A 172 11.65 2.57 -6.20
N SER A 173 11.61 3.31 -5.09
CA SER A 173 11.74 4.77 -5.07
C SER A 173 13.11 5.21 -5.58
N ARG A 174 13.15 6.31 -6.36
CA ARG A 174 14.42 6.89 -6.83
C ARG A 174 15.14 7.65 -5.72
N SER A 175 14.40 8.38 -4.88
CA SER A 175 14.98 9.11 -3.75
C SER A 175 15.25 8.21 -2.55
N GLY A 176 14.52 7.10 -2.43
CA GLY A 176 14.53 6.22 -1.26
C GLY A 176 13.84 6.81 -0.02
N LYS A 177 13.39 8.07 -0.08
CA LYS A 177 12.81 8.81 1.04
C LYS A 177 11.30 8.84 0.97
N LEU A 178 10.64 9.02 2.11
CA LEU A 178 9.18 9.13 2.16
C LEU A 178 8.69 10.56 1.85
N PHE A 179 9.36 11.59 2.36
CA PHE A 179 8.94 12.98 2.22
C PHE A 179 10.02 13.86 1.56
N PRO A 180 9.63 14.92 0.83
CA PRO A 180 10.54 15.80 0.13
C PRO A 180 11.27 16.77 1.06
N ALA A 181 12.41 17.29 0.59
CA ALA A 181 13.10 18.38 1.27
C ALA A 181 12.24 19.66 1.29
N ARG A 182 12.27 20.41 2.40
CA ARG A 182 11.49 21.65 2.58
C ARG A 182 11.69 22.67 1.45
N LYS A 183 12.92 22.77 0.91
CA LYS A 183 13.24 23.65 -0.22
C LYS A 183 12.46 23.28 -1.49
N ILE A 184 12.30 21.98 -1.77
CA ILE A 184 11.53 21.50 -2.92
C ILE A 184 10.05 21.82 -2.71
N VAL A 185 9.52 21.55 -1.51
CA VAL A 185 8.12 21.87 -1.17
C VAL A 185 7.83 23.35 -1.36
N ARG A 186 8.67 24.23 -0.81
CA ARG A 186 8.51 25.69 -0.94
C ARG A 186 8.48 26.12 -2.40
N ARG A 187 9.41 25.61 -3.21
CA ARG A 187 9.46 25.92 -4.63
C ARG A 187 8.21 25.41 -5.38
N LEU A 188 7.75 24.19 -5.08
CA LEU A 188 6.52 23.65 -5.66
C LEU A 188 5.28 24.45 -5.25
N GLU A 189 5.23 24.90 -3.99
CA GLU A 189 4.16 25.76 -3.49
C GLU A 189 4.12 27.08 -4.27
N GLU A 190 5.25 27.78 -4.34
CA GLU A 190 5.39 29.07 -5.03
C GLU A 190 5.10 28.96 -6.54
N GLN A 191 5.59 27.90 -7.21
CA GLN A 191 5.46 27.75 -8.67
C GLN A 191 4.13 27.11 -9.09
N TYR A 192 3.71 26.05 -8.38
CA TYR A 192 2.67 25.14 -8.86
C TYR A 192 1.62 24.79 -7.80
N GLY A 193 1.62 25.43 -6.62
CA GLY A 193 0.76 25.05 -5.50
C GLY A 193 -0.73 24.98 -5.87
N HIS A 194 -1.22 25.96 -6.64
CA HIS A 194 -2.59 25.97 -7.14
C HIS A 194 -2.89 24.80 -8.09
N VAL A 195 -1.99 24.49 -9.03
CA VAL A 195 -2.16 23.37 -9.98
C VAL A 195 -2.12 22.04 -9.26
N ILE A 196 -1.23 21.87 -8.29
CA ILE A 196 -1.08 20.63 -7.53
C ILE A 196 -2.38 20.33 -6.77
N ARG A 197 -2.92 21.32 -6.07
CA ARG A 197 -4.20 21.20 -5.35
C ARG A 197 -5.37 20.93 -6.28
N GLN A 198 -5.46 21.64 -7.40
CA GLN A 198 -6.56 21.47 -8.35
C GLN A 198 -6.50 20.12 -9.10
N THR A 199 -5.32 19.74 -9.57
CA THR A 199 -5.13 18.61 -10.49
C THR A 199 -5.02 17.28 -9.76
N PHE A 200 -4.26 17.25 -8.67
CA PHE A 200 -3.95 16.01 -7.94
C PHE A 200 -4.68 15.90 -6.61
N ARG A 201 -5.32 16.99 -6.14
CA ARG A 201 -6.03 17.03 -4.84
C ARG A 201 -5.08 16.69 -3.68
N ILE A 202 -3.87 17.24 -3.74
CA ILE A 202 -2.79 17.07 -2.78
C ILE A 202 -2.34 18.45 -2.31
N GLU A 203 -2.13 18.62 -1.00
CA GLU A 203 -1.35 19.75 -0.48
C GLU A 203 0.13 19.56 -0.85
N PRO A 204 0.86 20.57 -1.36
CA PRO A 204 2.29 20.41 -1.70
C PRO A 204 3.15 19.91 -0.53
N THR A 205 2.80 20.28 0.71
CA THR A 205 3.43 19.75 1.94
C THR A 205 3.15 18.27 2.20
N ALA A 206 2.13 17.72 1.57
CA ALA A 206 1.72 16.33 1.65
C ALA A 206 2.21 15.49 0.46
N LEU A 207 3.07 16.02 -0.43
CA LEU A 207 3.72 15.22 -1.47
C LEU A 207 4.70 14.21 -0.87
N THR A 208 4.85 13.06 -1.51
CA THR A 208 6.00 12.18 -1.23
C THR A 208 7.27 12.75 -1.87
N ALA A 209 8.43 12.23 -1.46
CA ALA A 209 9.71 12.66 -2.01
C ALA A 209 9.75 12.50 -3.54
N ASP A 210 9.33 11.35 -4.06
CA ASP A 210 9.37 11.06 -5.50
C ASP A 210 8.28 11.77 -6.30
N GLU A 211 7.08 11.98 -5.74
CA GLU A 211 6.06 12.81 -6.39
C GLU A 211 6.55 14.25 -6.53
N ALA A 212 7.15 14.82 -5.48
CA ALA A 212 7.71 16.17 -5.52
C ALA A 212 8.91 16.27 -6.47
N GLN A 213 9.80 15.28 -6.46
CA GLN A 213 10.95 15.23 -7.36
C GLN A 213 10.53 15.07 -8.83
N TYR A 214 9.41 14.39 -9.08
CA TYR A 214 8.82 14.34 -10.42
C TYR A 214 8.22 15.69 -10.82
N LEU A 215 7.44 16.32 -9.93
CA LEU A 215 6.75 17.58 -10.22
C LEU A 215 7.69 18.79 -10.36
N ILE A 216 8.84 18.79 -9.68
CA ILE A 216 9.79 19.90 -9.78
C ILE A 216 10.53 19.94 -11.13
N GLY A 217 10.47 18.85 -11.91
CA GLY A 217 11.06 18.77 -13.24
C GLY A 217 10.28 19.50 -14.33
N PHE A 218 9.02 19.88 -14.06
CA PHE A 218 8.19 20.62 -15.03
C PHE A 218 8.58 22.09 -15.10
N ARG A 219 8.39 22.69 -16.29
CA ARG A 219 8.74 24.09 -16.55
C ARG A 219 7.59 25.05 -16.30
N THR A 220 6.35 24.61 -16.56
CA THR A 220 5.16 25.45 -16.43
C THR A 220 3.96 24.69 -15.85
N ALA A 221 3.00 25.46 -15.32
CA ALA A 221 1.71 24.96 -14.86
C ALA A 221 0.92 24.25 -15.98
N GLU A 222 0.97 24.80 -17.19
CA GLU A 222 0.30 24.29 -18.37
C GLU A 222 0.87 22.94 -18.79
N GLU A 223 2.19 22.74 -18.64
CA GLU A 223 2.84 21.47 -18.93
C GLU A 223 2.32 20.37 -18.00
N ILE A 224 2.18 20.67 -16.70
CA ILE A 224 1.60 19.75 -15.71
C ILE A 224 0.16 19.41 -16.08
N ARG A 225 -0.67 20.42 -16.39
CA ARG A 225 -2.07 20.22 -16.78
C ARG A 225 -2.18 19.36 -18.05
N GLY A 226 -1.38 19.67 -19.07
CA GLY A 226 -1.39 18.96 -20.35
C GLY A 226 -0.91 17.51 -20.21
N ARG A 227 0.16 17.27 -19.45
CA ARG A 227 0.62 15.89 -19.14
C ARG A 227 -0.41 15.13 -18.33
N SER A 228 -1.10 15.81 -17.41
CA SER A 228 -2.15 15.19 -16.63
C SER A 228 -3.37 14.80 -17.46
N ALA A 229 -3.79 15.65 -18.39
CA ALA A 229 -4.87 15.33 -19.32
C ALA A 229 -4.51 14.13 -20.20
N LYS A 230 -3.30 14.10 -20.78
CA LYS A 230 -2.81 12.96 -21.59
C LYS A 230 -2.73 11.66 -20.79
N ALA A 231 -2.29 11.72 -19.54
CA ALA A 231 -2.19 10.54 -18.68
C ALA A 231 -3.58 9.97 -18.34
N ARG A 232 -4.60 10.82 -18.14
CA ARG A 232 -5.99 10.38 -17.96
C ARG A 232 -6.52 9.67 -19.20
N GLU A 233 -6.36 10.26 -20.37
CA GLU A 233 -6.78 9.65 -21.64
C GLU A 233 -6.09 8.30 -21.90
N LYS A 234 -4.78 8.23 -21.69
CA LYS A 234 -4.01 6.97 -21.81
C LYS A 234 -4.49 5.91 -20.83
N THR A 235 -4.77 6.29 -19.59
CA THR A 235 -5.30 5.38 -18.57
C THR A 235 -6.66 4.83 -18.99
N ASP A 236 -7.56 5.71 -19.44
CA ASP A 236 -8.90 5.34 -19.90
C ASP A 236 -8.84 4.37 -21.09
N LEU A 237 -7.98 4.63 -22.08
CA LEU A 237 -7.77 3.74 -23.22
C LEU A 237 -7.22 2.37 -22.79
N ARG A 238 -6.23 2.35 -21.89
CA ARG A 238 -5.62 1.12 -21.36
C ARG A 238 -6.58 0.27 -20.54
N LEU A 239 -7.50 0.90 -19.80
CA LEU A 239 -8.49 0.18 -19.00
C LEU A 239 -9.61 -0.37 -19.89
N ARG A 240 -10.07 0.41 -20.87
CA ARG A 240 -11.05 -0.04 -21.87
C ARG A 240 -10.55 -1.25 -22.68
N SER A 241 -9.28 -1.26 -23.08
CA SER A 241 -8.70 -2.42 -23.78
C SER A 241 -8.63 -3.69 -22.93
N LYS A 242 -8.73 -3.56 -21.61
CA LYS A 242 -8.83 -4.69 -20.65
C LYS A 242 -10.27 -4.99 -20.23
N GLY A 243 -11.27 -4.38 -20.87
CA GLY A 243 -12.68 -4.56 -20.53
C GLY A 243 -13.12 -3.87 -19.22
N ILE A 244 -12.30 -2.95 -18.69
CA ILE A 244 -12.59 -2.22 -17.46
C ILE A 244 -13.12 -0.83 -17.82
N PHE A 245 -14.35 -0.53 -17.41
CA PHE A 245 -14.98 0.77 -17.64
C PHE A 245 -14.99 1.58 -16.34
N LEU A 246 -14.20 2.65 -16.27
CA LEU A 246 -14.27 3.59 -15.16
C LEU A 246 -15.57 4.41 -15.27
N ASP A 247 -16.43 4.36 -14.24
CA ASP A 247 -17.51 5.34 -14.12
C ASP A 247 -16.91 6.68 -13.67
N ARG A 248 -17.34 7.78 -14.29
CA ARG A 248 -16.84 9.15 -14.04
C ARG A 248 -17.15 9.65 -12.61
N SER A 249 -17.90 8.89 -11.83
CA SER A 249 -18.38 9.21 -10.49
C SER A 249 -17.51 8.65 -9.34
N GLY A 250 -16.47 7.85 -9.63
CA GLY A 250 -15.65 7.22 -8.59
C GLY A 250 -16.34 6.07 -7.84
N ALA A 251 -17.49 5.60 -8.33
CA ALA A 251 -18.11 4.36 -7.90
C ALA A 251 -17.58 3.18 -8.74
N SER A 252 -17.30 2.04 -8.10
CA SER A 252 -16.86 0.82 -8.78
C SER A 252 -17.83 0.39 -9.88
N PRO A 253 -17.35 -0.14 -11.02
CA PRO A 253 -18.23 -0.65 -12.06
C PRO A 253 -18.86 -1.96 -11.62
N ARG A 254 -20.19 -2.10 -11.78
CA ARG A 254 -20.87 -3.40 -11.67
C ARG A 254 -20.35 -4.33 -12.76
N GLN A 255 -19.59 -5.36 -12.40
CA GLN A 255 -19.31 -6.46 -13.33
C GLN A 255 -20.62 -7.20 -13.63
N GLY A 256 -20.86 -7.46 -14.92
CA GLY A 256 -21.95 -8.34 -15.37
C GLY A 256 -21.87 -9.69 -14.65
N ALA A 257 -23.04 -10.20 -14.26
CA ALA A 257 -23.20 -11.34 -13.37
C ALA A 257 -22.38 -12.57 -13.82
N VAL A 258 -21.32 -12.88 -13.08
CA VAL A 258 -20.64 -14.18 -13.12
C VAL A 258 -20.98 -14.93 -11.83
N LYS A 259 -21.39 -16.19 -12.00
CA LYS A 259 -21.98 -17.08 -10.98
C LYS A 259 -21.22 -17.07 -9.65
N ARG A 260 -21.98 -16.98 -8.55
CA ARG A 260 -21.50 -17.06 -7.17
C ARG A 260 -20.72 -18.37 -6.97
N ALA A 261 -19.43 -18.26 -6.67
CA ALA A 261 -18.65 -19.37 -6.10
C ALA A 261 -18.37 -19.06 -4.62
N HIS A 262 -18.27 -20.10 -3.80
CA HIS A 262 -18.27 -20.04 -2.35
C HIS A 262 -17.29 -19.03 -1.73
N ARG A 263 -17.75 -18.33 -0.70
CA ARG A 263 -16.90 -17.56 0.23
C ARG A 263 -16.04 -18.55 1.01
N VAL A 264 -14.72 -18.48 0.88
CA VAL A 264 -13.81 -19.10 1.85
C VAL A 264 -13.48 -18.01 2.87
N PRO A 265 -13.73 -18.23 4.17
CA PRO A 265 -13.31 -17.30 5.20
C PRO A 265 -11.78 -17.20 5.23
N PHE A 266 -11.26 -15.99 5.42
CA PHE A 266 -9.86 -15.76 5.76
C PHE A 266 -9.56 -16.50 7.09
N PRO A 267 -8.52 -17.35 7.18
CA PRO A 267 -8.16 -17.99 8.44
C PRO A 267 -7.45 -16.95 9.32
N GLY A 268 -8.18 -16.41 10.30
CA GLY A 268 -7.65 -15.41 11.23
C GLY A 268 -8.62 -14.91 12.29
N ALA A 269 -9.92 -15.19 12.16
CA ALA A 269 -10.89 -14.80 13.17
C ALA A 269 -10.95 -15.82 14.33
N SER A 270 -10.32 -15.44 15.45
CA SER A 270 -10.60 -15.98 16.80
C SER A 270 -10.33 -17.47 17.03
N ALA A 271 -9.08 -17.84 17.32
CA ALA A 271 -8.78 -19.01 18.18
C ALA A 271 -7.32 -19.02 18.65
N LEU A 272 -6.91 -18.07 19.48
CA LEU A 272 -5.72 -18.23 20.33
C LEU A 272 -6.08 -17.86 21.78
N ARG A 273 -6.90 -18.72 22.38
CA ARG A 273 -6.98 -18.89 23.83
C ARG A 273 -6.91 -20.38 24.14
N THR A 274 -5.69 -20.91 24.21
CA THR A 274 -5.17 -21.71 25.34
C THR A 274 -3.93 -22.48 24.87
N ALA A 275 -2.78 -22.12 25.43
CA ALA A 275 -1.61 -22.95 25.42
C ALA A 275 -1.84 -24.15 26.35
N ARG A 276 -1.74 -25.39 25.83
CA ARG A 276 -1.40 -26.59 26.61
C ARG A 276 -0.98 -27.76 25.70
N TRP A 277 0.35 -27.93 25.60
CA TRP A 277 1.08 -29.18 25.86
C TRP A 277 0.82 -30.48 25.05
N ILE A 278 1.90 -30.88 24.33
CA ILE A 278 2.60 -32.19 24.36
C ILE A 278 1.99 -33.45 23.68
N LYS A 279 2.65 -33.84 22.58
CA LYS A 279 3.41 -35.10 22.29
C LYS A 279 2.72 -36.47 22.43
N GLN A 280 3.12 -37.36 21.52
CA GLN A 280 2.80 -38.79 21.32
C GLN A 280 1.49 -39.06 20.54
N ARG A 281 1.46 -39.91 19.51
CA ARG A 281 1.98 -41.27 19.47
C ARG A 281 2.45 -41.71 18.07
N ARG A 282 3.65 -42.28 18.01
CA ARG A 282 3.99 -43.42 17.14
C ARG A 282 3.77 -44.71 17.95
N GLY A 283 3.17 -45.71 17.31
CA GLY A 283 3.34 -47.15 17.62
C GLY A 283 2.47 -47.78 18.71
N ALA A 284 1.55 -48.68 18.31
CA ALA A 284 1.59 -50.13 18.58
C ALA A 284 0.18 -50.78 18.58
N GLY A 285 0.01 -51.77 17.70
CA GLY A 285 -0.68 -53.05 17.95
C GLY A 285 -2.21 -53.08 18.08
N LYS A 286 -2.88 -53.61 17.05
CA LYS A 286 -3.34 -55.01 16.98
C LYS A 286 -3.45 -55.43 15.53
#